data_AF-A0A8T4VCU2-F1
#
_entry.id   AF-A0A8T4VCU2-F1
#
_cell.length_a   1.000
_cell.length_b   1.000
_cell.length_c   1.000
_cell.angle_alpha   90.00
_cell.angle_beta   90.00
_cell.angle_gamma   90.00
#
_symmetry.space_group_name_H-M   'P 1'
#
loop_
_entity.id
_entity.type
_entity.pdbx_description
1 polymer ?
#
loop_
_entity_poly.entity_id
_entity_poly.type
_entity_poly.pdbx_seq_one_letter_code
_entity_poly.pdbx_strand_id
1 'polypeptide(L)' 'MGFRKIIGFGGNSFVISLPKTWVNNLGLKKGDLVSISEDDDHVLRVLPENIKQTKEKKKLQ' A
#
# COMPACT_ATOMS: atom_id res chain seq x y z
N MET A 1 4.35 -15.83 0.98
CA MET A 1 3.14 -15.31 0.30
C MET A 1 1.95 -15.55 1.20
N GLY A 2 1.03 -14.59 1.31
CA GLY A 2 -0.13 -14.72 2.18
C GLY A 2 -1.39 -14.32 1.44
N PHE A 3 -2.43 -15.14 1.55
CA PHE A 3 -3.74 -14.82 1.01
C PHE A 3 -4.45 -13.82 1.91
N ARG A 4 -5.30 -12.97 1.31
CA ARG A 4 -6.20 -12.05 2.00
C ARG A 4 -7.57 -12.20 1.39
N LYS A 5 -8.60 -12.06 2.23
CA LYS A 5 -9.97 -11.97 1.75
C LYS A 5 -10.22 -10.55 1.26
N ILE A 6 -10.92 -10.43 0.15
CA ILE A 6 -11.60 -9.19 -0.22
C ILE A 6 -12.83 -9.01 0.66
N ILE A 7 -13.13 -7.78 1.03
CA ILE A 7 -14.31 -7.41 1.80
C ILE A 7 -15.12 -6.47 0.91
N GLY A 8 -16.39 -6.80 0.66
CA GLY A 8 -17.30 -5.90 -0.04
C GLY A 8 -17.52 -4.64 0.78
N PHE A 9 -17.36 -3.47 0.18
CA PHE A 9 -17.52 -2.19 0.83
C PHE A 9 -18.33 -1.25 -0.07
N GLY A 10 -19.57 -0.96 0.31
CA GLY A 10 -20.51 -0.23 -0.55
C GLY A 10 -20.96 -1.03 -1.79
N GLY A 11 -21.61 -0.36 -2.74
CA GLY A 11 -22.20 -1.01 -3.92
C GLY A 11 -21.24 -1.31 -5.06
N ASN A 12 -20.05 -0.69 -5.09
CA ASN A 12 -19.11 -0.79 -6.22
C ASN A 12 -17.64 -0.76 -5.79
N SER A 13 -17.31 -1.15 -4.55
CA SER A 13 -15.91 -1.20 -4.13
C SER A 13 -15.60 -2.37 -3.20
N PHE A 14 -14.33 -2.75 -3.18
CA PHE A 14 -13.80 -3.80 -2.31
C PHE A 14 -12.62 -3.26 -1.52
N VAL A 15 -12.44 -3.79 -0.31
CA VAL A 15 -11.32 -3.50 0.56
C VAL A 15 -10.48 -4.75 0.76
N ILE A 16 -9.15 -4.59 0.76
CA ILE A 16 -8.18 -5.62 1.13
C ILE A 16 -7.29 -5.09 2.27
N SER A 17 -6.94 -5.96 3.22
CA SER A 17 -6.01 -5.60 4.27
C SER A 17 -4.57 -5.62 3.76
N LEU A 18 -3.92 -4.46 3.81
CA LEU A 18 -2.51 -4.32 3.49
C LEU A 18 -1.63 -4.95 4.59
N PRO A 19 -0.44 -5.50 4.27
CA PRO A 19 0.48 -5.99 5.28
C PRO A 19 0.91 -4.88 6.24
N LYS A 20 0.73 -5.10 7.55
CA LYS A 20 1.09 -4.13 8.60
C LYS A 20 2.56 -3.71 8.52
N THR A 21 3.45 -4.65 8.22
CA THR A 21 4.89 -4.38 8.06
C THR A 21 5.17 -3.46 6.88
N TRP A 22 4.47 -3.62 5.75
CA TRP A 22 4.63 -2.76 4.58
C TRP A 22 4.16 -1.33 4.87
N VAL A 23 2.98 -1.18 5.48
CA VAL A 23 2.43 0.13 5.89
C VAL A 23 3.40 0.84 6.84
N ASN A 24 3.90 0.14 7.86
CA ASN A 24 4.84 0.71 8.84
C ASN A 24 6.19 1.09 8.22
N ASN A 25 6.76 0.23 7.36
CA ASN A 25 8.06 0.47 6.73
C ASN A 25 8.05 1.71 5.83
N LEU A 26 6.89 2.02 5.25
CA LEU A 26 6.69 3.20 4.41
C LEU A 26 6.20 4.43 5.21
N GLY A 27 6.01 4.28 6.53
CA GLY A 27 5.54 5.36 7.40
C GLY A 27 4.12 5.83 7.09
N LEU A 28 3.32 4.99 6.43
CA LEU A 28 1.97 5.33 6.01
C LEU A 28 1.01 5.33 7.21
N LYS A 29 0.10 6.29 7.24
CA LYS A 29 -0.95 6.41 8.26
C LYS A 29 -2.33 6.50 7.62
N LYS A 30 -3.36 6.37 8.47
CA LYS A 30 -4.75 6.55 8.04
C LYS A 30 -4.93 7.92 7.37
N GLY A 31 -5.52 7.90 6.17
CA GLY A 31 -5.78 9.10 5.37
C GLY A 31 -4.68 9.42 4.36
N ASP A 32 -3.53 8.73 4.39
CA ASP A 32 -2.53 8.86 3.33
C ASP A 32 -3.04 8.22 2.03
N LEU A 33 -2.68 8.84 0.91
CA LEU A 33 -3.09 8.42 -0.42
C LEU A 33 -2.13 7.38 -1.01
N VAL A 34 -2.70 6.41 -1.70
CA VAL A 34 -2.00 5.40 -2.49
C VAL A 34 -2.64 5.35 -3.88
N SER A 35 -1.83 5.26 -4.92
CA SER A 35 -2.29 4.93 -6.26
C SER A 35 -2.40 3.42 -6.40
N ILE A 36 -3.43 2.99 -7.14
CA ILE A 36 -3.64 1.61 -7.52
C ILE A 36 -3.72 1.59 -9.05
N SER A 37 -2.91 0.75 -9.69
CA SER A 37 -2.97 0.50 -11.12
C SER A 37 -2.99 -1.00 -11.39
N GLU A 38 -3.75 -1.42 -12.40
CA GLU A 38 -3.70 -2.79 -12.93
C GLU A 38 -2.68 -2.82 -14.06
N ASP A 39 -1.71 -3.74 -13.99
CA ASP A 39 -0.83 -4.04 -15.11
C ASP A 39 -1.42 -5.14 -16.01
N ASP A 40 -0.75 -5.37 -17.13
CA ASP A 40 -0.92 -6.58 -17.93
C ASP A 40 -0.71 -7.81 -17.01
N ASP A 41 -1.63 -8.78 -17.08
CA ASP A 41 -1.73 -9.98 -16.21
C ASP A 41 -2.50 -9.84 -14.87
N HIS A 42 -3.41 -8.87 -14.75
CA HIS A 42 -4.29 -8.70 -13.57
C HIS A 42 -3.54 -8.46 -12.26
N VAL A 43 -2.34 -7.90 -12.36
CA VAL A 43 -1.53 -7.54 -11.21
C VAL A 43 -1.92 -6.14 -10.75
N LEU A 44 -2.44 -6.03 -9.53
CA LEU A 44 -2.64 -4.75 -8.88
C LEU A 44 -1.33 -4.25 -8.26
N ARG A 45 -0.80 -3.15 -8.78
CA ARG A 45 0.29 -2.39 -8.15
C ARG A 45 -0.29 -1.33 -7.23
N VAL A 46 0.20 -1.29 -5.99
CA VAL A 46 -0.15 -0.28 -5.00
C VAL A 46 1.10 0.54 -4.68
N LEU A 47 1.07 1.84 -4.98
CA LEU A 47 2.18 2.76 -4.71
C LEU A 47 1.71 3.91 -3.82
N PRO A 48 2.41 4.25 -2.73
CA PRO A 48 2.08 5.45 -1.97
C PRO A 48 2.38 6.70 -2.78
N GLU A 49 1.47 7.67 -2.77
CA GLU A 49 1.62 8.93 -3.51
C GLU A 49 2.74 9.80 -2.92
N ASN A 50 2.87 9.80 -1.60
CA ASN A 50 3.88 10.55 -0.87
C ASN A 50 4.98 9.63 -0.33
N ILE A 51 5.83 9.09 -1.20
CA ILE A 51 7.11 8.52 -0.75
C ILE A 51 7.99 9.70 -0.32
N LYS A 52 7.75 10.24 0.88
CA LYS A 52 8.76 11.09 1.52
C LYS A 52 10.00 10.21 1.66
N GLN A 53 11.03 10.60 0.91
CA GLN A 53 12.34 9.97 0.79
C GLN A 53 12.82 9.38 2.13
N THR A 54 12.48 8.12 2.41
CA THR A 54 13.04 7.40 3.56
C THR A 54 14.42 6.86 3.19
N LYS A 55 15.25 7.72 2.57
CA LYS A 55 16.66 7.49 2.24
C LYS A 55 17.62 8.44 2.97
N GLU A 56 17.15 9.27 3.90
CA GLU A 56 18.04 10.11 4.73
C GLU A 56 18.15 9.71 6.21
N LYS A 57 17.72 8.50 6.61
CA LYS A 57 18.08 7.92 7.92
C LYS A 57 18.95 6.66 7.85
N LYS A 58 19.61 6.44 6.69
CA LYS A 58 20.65 5.42 6.49
C LYS A 58 21.96 6.00 5.91
N LYS A 59 22.34 7.21 6.33
CA LYS A 59 23.74 7.55 6.60
C LYS A 59 23.75 7.85 8.11
N LEU A 60 23.97 6.84 8.95
CA LEU A 60 25.30 6.51 9.52
C LEU A 60 25.87 7.77 10.18
N GLN A 61 25.71 7.93 11.49
CA GLN A 61 26.58 7.30 12.52
C GLN A 61 28.04 7.63 12.29
#